data_AF-A0A960DNI0-F1
#
_entry.id   AF-A0A960DNI0-F1
#
_cell.length_a   1.000
_cell.length_b   1.000
_cell.length_c   1.000
_cell.angle_alpha   90.00
_cell.angle_beta   90.00
_cell.angle_gamma   90.00
#
_symmetry.space_group_name_H-M   'P 1'
#
loop_
_entity.id
_entity.type
_entity.pdbx_description
1 polymer ?
#
loop_
_entity_poly.entity_id
_entity_poly.type
_entity_poly.pdbx_seq_one_letter_code
_entity_poly.pdbx_strand_id
1 'polypeptide(L)' 'QIHGGMGYAEEFAVSRLFVDARVLSIFEGADETLCLKVIARRLGESA' A
#
# COMPACT_ATOMS: atom_id res chain seq x y z
N GLN A 1 5.17 -6.68 -12.72
CA GLN A 1 5.04 -7.26 -14.07
C GLN A 1 6.32 -7.90 -14.61
N ILE A 2 7.50 -7.29 -14.42
CA ILE A 2 8.83 -7.80 -14.87
C ILE A 2 9.13 -9.30 -14.60
N HIS A 3 8.57 -9.90 -13.55
CA HIS A 3 8.78 -11.32 -13.23
C HIS A 3 7.90 -12.30 -14.05
N GLY A 4 6.99 -11.80 -14.89
CA GLY A 4 6.09 -12.64 -15.70
C GLY A 4 5.29 -13.63 -14.84
N GLY A 5 5.13 -14.87 -15.33
CA GLY A 5 4.43 -15.94 -14.60
C GLY A 5 5.07 -16.31 -13.25
N MET A 6 6.37 -16.05 -13.09
CA MET A 6 7.08 -16.26 -11.82
C MET A 6 6.60 -15.31 -10.73
N GLY A 7 6.02 -14.17 -11.12
CA GLY A 7 5.37 -13.22 -10.22
C GLY A 7 4.11 -13.76 -9.53
N TYR A 8 3.51 -14.83 -10.08
CA TYR A 8 2.28 -15.42 -9.61
C TYR A 8 2.49 -16.79 -8.94
N ALA A 9 3.50 -17.53 -9.38
CA ALA A 9 3.88 -18.83 -8.82
C ALA A 9 4.30 -18.71 -7.33
N GLU A 10 3.74 -19.57 -6.48
CA GLU A 10 3.93 -19.53 -5.02
C GLU A 10 5.35 -19.95 -4.59
N GLU A 11 6.06 -20.66 -5.46
CA GLU A 11 7.43 -21.12 -5.25
C GLU A 11 8.45 -19.98 -5.23
N PHE A 12 8.08 -18.80 -5.75
CA PHE A 12 8.94 -17.62 -5.80
C PHE A 12 8.48 -16.58 -4.78
N ALA A 13 9.42 -16.05 -4.00
CA ALA A 13 9.14 -15.08 -2.92
C ALA A 13 8.38 -13.83 -3.39
N VAL A 14 8.53 -13.44 -4.67
CA VAL A 14 7.86 -12.26 -5.24
C VAL A 14 6.33 -12.33 -5.13
N SER A 15 5.73 -13.52 -5.22
CA SER A 15 4.28 -13.68 -5.08
C SER A 15 3.82 -13.34 -3.66
N ARG A 16 4.51 -13.87 -2.63
CA ARG A 16 4.22 -13.57 -1.23
C ARG A 16 4.45 -12.09 -0.90
N LEU A 17 5.57 -11.52 -1.32
CA LEU A 17 5.88 -10.11 -1.10
C LEU A 17 4.81 -9.18 -1.70
N PHE A 18 4.27 -9.53 -2.88
CA PHE A 18 3.21 -8.75 -3.51
C PHE A 18 1.91 -8.78 -2.70
N VAL A 19 1.54 -9.94 -2.15
CA VAL A 19 0.35 -10.09 -1.30
C VAL A 19 0.55 -9.37 0.04
N ASP A 20 1.69 -9.54 0.68
CA ASP A 20 2.00 -8.89 1.96
C ASP A 20 1.96 -7.36 1.85
N ALA A 21 2.48 -6.81 0.75
CA ALA A 21 2.47 -5.37 0.50
C ALA A 21 1.04 -4.78 0.45
N ARG A 22 0.00 -5.57 0.18
CA ARG A 22 -1.39 -5.08 0.15
C ARG A 22 -1.90 -4.62 1.50
N VAL A 23 -1.34 -5.13 2.61
CA VAL A 23 -1.74 -4.68 3.95
C VAL A 23 -1.32 -3.24 4.20
N LEU A 24 -0.29 -2.74 3.49
CA LEU A 24 0.33 -1.45 3.76
C LEU A 24 -0.60 -0.26 3.55
N SER A 25 -1.54 -0.33 2.61
CA SER A 25 -2.52 0.74 2.35
C SER A 25 -3.72 0.72 3.32
N ILE A 26 -3.73 -0.19 4.29
CA ILE A 26 -4.86 -0.45 5.19
C ILE A 26 -4.45 -0.33 6.66
N PHE A 27 -3.34 -0.98 7.04
CA PHE A 27 -2.90 -1.00 8.43
C PHE A 27 -2.43 0.38 8.91
N GLU A 28 -2.49 0.62 10.22
CA GLU A 28 -2.24 1.92 10.87
C GLU A 28 -3.09 3.10 10.36
N GLY A 29 -4.14 2.80 9.58
CA GLY A 29 -5.05 3.75 8.97
C GLY A 29 -5.06 3.61 7.45
N ALA A 30 -6.24 3.33 6.88
CA ALA A 30 -6.38 3.24 5.43
C ALA A 30 -5.97 4.57 4.76
N ASP A 31 -5.39 4.46 3.56
CA ASP A 31 -4.85 5.60 2.80
C ASP A 31 -5.84 6.77 2.72
N GLU A 32 -7.12 6.50 2.47
CA GLU A 32 -8.16 7.53 2.38
C GLU A 32 -8.38 8.24 3.73
N THR A 33 -8.31 7.49 4.83
CA THR A 33 -8.46 8.06 6.18
C THR A 33 -7.27 8.95 6.52
N LEU A 34 -6.04 8.49 6.25
CA LEU A 34 -4.83 9.29 6.49
C LEU A 34 -4.81 10.54 5.60
N CYS A 35 -5.18 10.41 4.33
CA CYS A 35 -5.30 11.54 3.40
C CYS A 35 -6.25 12.61 3.93
N LEU A 36 -7.47 12.24 4.32
CA LEU A 36 -8.47 13.21 4.76
C LEU A 36 -8.19 13.77 6.17
N LYS A 37 -7.81 12.91 7.13
CA LYS A 37 -7.72 13.31 8.54
C LYS A 37 -6.36 13.86 8.95
N VAL A 38 -5.30 13.48 8.25
CA VAL A 38 -3.94 13.92 8.57
C VAL A 38 -3.43 14.90 7.52
N ILE A 39 -3.40 14.52 6.24
CA ILE A 39 -2.79 15.35 5.20
C ILE A 39 -3.64 16.58 4.91
N ALA A 40 -4.90 16.42 4.53
CA ALA A 40 -5.78 17.53 4.16
C ALA A 40 -5.95 18.54 5.31
N ARG A 41 -6.06 18.03 6.55
CA ARG A 41 -6.11 18.88 7.75
C ARG A 41 -4.84 19.74 7.90
N ARG A 42 -3.65 19.13 7.82
CA ARG A 42 -2.38 19.86 7.94
C ARG A 42 -2.18 20.89 6.83
N LEU A 43 -2.60 20.57 5.61
CA LEU A 43 -2.54 21.50 4.48
C LEU A 43 -3.48 22.69 4.68
N GLY A 44 -4.69 22.46 5.19
CA GLY A 44 -5.64 23.54 5.49
C GLY A 44 -5.24 24.44 6.66
N GLU A 45 -4.50 23.92 7.65
CA GLU A 45 -3.93 24.71 8.75
C GLU A 45 -2.70 25.54 8.31
N SER A 46 -2.05 25.17 7.19
CA SER A 46 -0.87 25.88 6.65
C SER A 46 -1.20 26.96 5.61
N ALA A 47 -2.47 27.07 5.21
CA ALA A 47 -2.99 28.05 4.26
C ALA A 47 -3.58 29.27 5.00
#